data_AF-F0GHQ0-F1
#
_entry.id   AF-F0GHQ0-F1
#
_cell.length_a   1.000
_cell.length_b   1.000
_cell.length_c   1.000
_cell.angle_alpha   90.00
_cell.angle_beta   90.00
_cell.angle_gamma   90.00
#
_symmetry.space_group_name_H-M   'P 1'
#
loop_
_entity.id
_entity.type
_entity.pdbx_description
1 polymer ?
#
loop_
_entity_poly.entity_id
_entity_poly.type
_entity_poly.pdbx_seq_one_letter_code
_entity_poly.pdbx_strand_id
1 'polypeptide(L)'
;MLAIVLKRAEARARQRRVAVVGATAYGRVAIERMRVAPHGPYAAACVFDDAAPGAAGDIGGVPVIDDWHALRQMIRNGEIDEVWLTLPMSHEWRIQRIVRELRDEFVELRLG
;
A
#
# COMPACT_ATOMS: atom_id res chain seq x y z
N MET A 1 10.96 -37.26 -17.21
CA MET A 1 10.45 -36.96 -15.84
C MET A 1 11.01 -35.62 -15.41
N LEU A 2 10.30 -34.60 -14.95
CA LEU A 2 8.90 -34.18 -14.97
C LEU A 2 9.01 -32.67 -14.64
N ALA A 3 8.27 -31.82 -15.33
CA ALA A 3 8.42 -30.37 -15.28
C ALA A 3 8.08 -29.74 -13.92
N ILE A 4 8.86 -28.73 -13.51
CA ILE A 4 8.35 -27.60 -12.71
C ILE A 4 8.83 -26.31 -13.38
N VAL A 5 8.28 -26.05 -14.57
CA VAL A 5 8.12 -24.70 -15.11
C VAL A 5 6.63 -24.38 -14.94
N LEU A 6 6.23 -24.08 -13.71
CA LEU A 6 4.83 -23.76 -13.37
C LEU A 6 4.77 -22.60 -12.38
N LYS A 7 5.20 -21.42 -12.82
CA LYS A 7 4.68 -20.12 -12.34
C LYS A 7 4.80 -19.02 -13.41
N ARG A 8 4.78 -19.37 -14.71
CA ARG A 8 4.91 -18.39 -15.80
C ARG A 8 3.67 -18.23 -16.68
N ALA A 9 2.53 -18.87 -16.36
CA ALA A 9 1.39 -18.88 -17.29
C ALA A 9 -0.03 -18.70 -16.69
N GLU A 10 -0.26 -18.64 -15.37
CA GLU A 10 -1.65 -18.62 -14.84
C GLU A 10 -2.11 -17.33 -14.16
N ALA A 11 -1.25 -16.33 -13.97
CA ALA A 11 -1.69 -15.02 -13.54
C ALA A 11 -1.69 -14.10 -14.76
N ARG A 12 -2.87 -13.84 -15.34
CA ARG A 12 -3.15 -12.46 -15.77
C ARG A 12 -2.78 -11.61 -14.55
N ALA A 13 -1.64 -10.91 -14.62
CA ALA A 13 -0.94 -10.36 -13.45
C ALA A 13 -1.95 -9.77 -12.47
N ARG A 14 -2.13 -10.41 -11.30
CA ARG A 14 -3.06 -9.92 -10.28
C ARG A 14 -2.66 -8.47 -10.01
N GLN A 15 -3.64 -7.57 -10.09
CA GLN A 15 -3.44 -6.16 -9.80
C GLN A 15 -2.81 -6.06 -8.40
N ARG A 16 -1.63 -5.43 -8.31
CA ARG A 16 -0.88 -5.29 -7.06
C ARG A 16 -1.67 -4.37 -6.15
N ARG A 17 -1.98 -4.86 -4.95
CA ARG A 17 -2.75 -4.12 -3.96
C ARG A 17 -1.80 -3.22 -3.16
N VAL A 18 -2.06 -1.93 -3.18
CA VAL A 18 -1.14 -0.90 -2.65
C VAL A 18 -1.74 -0.27 -1.40
N ALA A 19 -0.97 -0.25 -0.32
CA ALA A 19 -1.23 0.64 0.81
C ALA A 19 -0.52 1.98 0.59
N VAL A 20 -1.26 3.07 0.65
CA VAL A 20 -0.73 4.42 0.47
C VAL A 20 -0.52 5.05 1.84
N VAL A 21 0.72 5.43 2.17
CA VAL A 21 1.06 5.98 3.49
C VAL A 21 1.06 7.50 3.46
N GLY A 22 0.27 8.08 4.37
CA GLY A 22 -0.01 9.50 4.53
C GLY A 22 -1.17 9.96 3.67
N ALA A 23 -2.14 10.67 4.27
CA ALA A 23 -3.25 11.31 3.56
C ALA A 23 -2.83 12.58 2.79
N THR A 24 -1.69 12.54 2.10
CA THR A 24 -1.09 13.68 1.41
C THR A 24 -1.74 13.94 0.04
N ALA A 25 -1.43 15.08 -0.56
CA ALA A 25 -1.84 15.39 -1.93
C ALA A 25 -1.30 14.36 -2.95
N TYR A 26 -0.07 13.87 -2.75
CA TYR A 26 0.53 12.82 -3.58
C TYR A 26 -0.23 11.50 -3.47
N GLY A 27 -0.56 11.08 -2.24
CA GLY A 27 -1.39 9.89 -2.00
C GLY A 27 -2.75 9.99 -2.70
N ARG A 28 -3.42 11.15 -2.62
CA ARG A 28 -4.69 11.42 -3.31
C ARG A 28 -4.56 11.28 -4.83
N VAL A 29 -3.51 11.86 -5.43
CA VAL A 29 -3.27 11.75 -6.88
C VAL A 29 -2.98 10.31 -7.30
N ALA A 30 -2.21 9.56 -6.51
CA ALA A 30 -1.94 8.15 -6.78
C ALA A 30 -3.22 7.31 -6.77
N ILE A 31 -4.07 7.49 -5.77
CA ILE A 31 -5.36 6.80 -5.66
C ILE A 31 -6.26 7.15 -6.85
N GLU A 32 -6.36 8.43 -7.20
CA GLU A 32 -7.18 8.87 -8.34
C GLU A 32 -6.70 8.23 -9.65
N ARG A 33 -5.38 8.14 -9.86
CA ARG A 33 -4.79 7.45 -11.04
C ARG A 33 -5.15 5.97 -11.08
N MET A 34 -5.17 5.28 -9.94
CA MET A 34 -5.61 3.87 -9.87
C MET A 34 -7.11 3.75 -10.16
N ARG A 35 -7.91 4.71 -9.69
CA ARG A 35 -9.37 4.73 -9.87
C ARG A 35 -9.77 4.94 -11.33
N VAL A 36 -9.10 5.84 -12.05
CA VAL A 36 -9.36 6.08 -13.48
C VAL A 36 -8.86 4.93 -14.38
N ALA A 37 -7.99 4.05 -13.86
CA ALA A 37 -7.47 2.89 -14.57
C ALA A 37 -7.74 1.59 -13.78
N PRO A 38 -9.01 1.16 -13.65
CA PRO A 38 -9.40 0.04 -12.77
C PRO A 38 -8.84 -1.32 -13.21
N HIS A 39 -8.47 -1.46 -14.48
CA HIS A 39 -7.79 -2.65 -15.02
C HIS A 39 -6.27 -2.49 -15.12
N GLY A 40 -5.73 -1.43 -14.49
CA GLY A 40 -4.30 -1.18 -14.41
C GLY A 40 -3.57 -2.17 -13.49
N PRO A 41 -2.24 -2.05 -13.41
CA PRO A 41 -1.42 -2.97 -12.61
C PRO A 41 -1.52 -2.74 -11.10
N TYR A 42 -2.09 -1.63 -10.64
CA TYR A 42 -2.19 -1.25 -9.22
C TYR A 42 -3.62 -0.92 -8.80
N ALA A 43 -4.01 -1.30 -7.58
CA ALA A 43 -5.24 -0.86 -6.92
C ALA A 43 -4.95 -0.51 -5.47
N ALA A 44 -5.51 0.60 -5.00
CA ALA A 44 -5.37 1.01 -3.61
C ALA A 44 -6.21 0.10 -2.70
N ALA A 45 -5.58 -0.49 -1.68
CA ALA A 45 -6.24 -1.34 -0.69
C ALA A 45 -6.70 -0.51 0.52
N CYS A 46 -5.84 0.39 1.00
CA CYS A 46 -6.11 1.29 2.10
C CYS A 46 -5.17 2.50 2.04
N VAL A 47 -5.52 3.55 2.76
CA VAL A 47 -4.60 4.63 3.14
C VAL A 47 -4.23 4.44 4.59
N PHE A 48 -2.94 4.46 4.90
CA PHE A 48 -2.46 4.42 6.28
C PHE A 48 -2.02 5.81 6.72
N ASP A 49 -2.63 6.36 7.77
CA ASP A 49 -2.24 7.64 8.36
C ASP A 49 -2.33 7.61 9.88
N ASP A 50 -1.17 7.57 10.54
CA ASP A 50 -1.06 7.60 12.01
C ASP A 50 -0.96 9.02 12.59
N ALA A 51 -1.06 10.07 11.75
CA ALA A 51 -0.96 11.48 12.18
C ALA A 51 -2.18 11.96 12.95
N ALA A 52 -3.34 11.43 12.59
CA ALA A 52 -4.62 11.88 13.09
C ALA A 52 -5.47 10.64 13.46
N PRO A 53 -5.15 10.00 14.60
CA PRO A 53 -5.91 8.84 15.07
C PRO A 53 -7.40 9.20 15.22
N GLY A 54 -8.28 8.35 14.73
CA GLY A 54 -9.73 8.54 14.77
C GLY A 54 -10.31 9.39 13.63
N ALA A 55 -9.52 9.78 12.64
CA ALA A 55 -10.01 10.34 11.38
C ALA A 55 -10.66 9.23 10.53
N ALA A 56 -11.79 8.70 10.99
CA ALA A 56 -12.58 7.76 10.22
C ALA A 56 -13.05 8.45 8.92
N GLY A 57 -12.70 7.86 7.78
CA GLY A 57 -13.05 8.40 6.48
C GLY A 57 -12.46 7.57 5.34
N ASP A 58 -12.69 8.02 4.12
CA ASP A 58 -12.11 7.47 2.91
C ASP A 58 -11.42 8.57 2.09
N ILE A 59 -10.44 8.16 1.29
CA ILE A 59 -9.83 9.00 0.29
C ILE A 59 -10.17 8.43 -1.07
N GLY A 60 -11.12 9.05 -1.76
CA GLY A 60 -11.54 8.60 -3.10
C GLY A 60 -12.15 7.20 -3.10
N GLY A 61 -12.88 6.84 -2.04
CA GLY A 61 -13.47 5.51 -1.84
C GLY A 61 -12.52 4.48 -1.22
N VAL A 62 -11.28 4.85 -0.92
CA VAL A 62 -10.28 3.97 -0.27
C VAL A 62 -10.29 4.21 1.25
N PRO A 63 -10.47 3.18 2.09
CA PRO A 63 -10.56 3.35 3.54
C PRO A 63 -9.26 3.90 4.12
N VAL A 64 -9.36 4.84 5.05
CA VAL A 64 -8.24 5.31 5.87
C VAL A 64 -8.18 4.48 7.15
N ILE A 65 -7.00 3.94 7.45
CA ILE A 65 -6.67 3.24 8.68
C ILE A 65 -5.53 3.96 9.39
N ASP A 66 -5.53 3.92 10.71
CA ASP A 66 -4.51 4.54 11.59
C ASP A 66 -3.82 3.50 12.50
N ASP A 67 -4.29 2.25 12.46
CA ASP A 67 -3.77 1.14 13.26
C ASP A 67 -2.69 0.33 12.54
N TRP A 68 -1.51 0.31 13.14
CA TRP A 68 -0.37 -0.49 12.71
C TRP A 68 -0.66 -2.00 12.71
N HIS A 69 -1.46 -2.48 13.66
CA HIS A 69 -1.81 -3.89 13.74
C HIS A 69 -2.67 -4.30 12.54
N ALA A 70 -3.70 -3.53 12.22
CA ALA A 70 -4.52 -3.72 11.04
C ALA A 70 -3.68 -3.71 9.74
N LEU A 71 -2.77 -2.75 9.57
CA LEU A 71 -1.90 -2.68 8.40
C LEU A 71 -1.03 -3.94 8.25
N ARG A 72 -0.40 -4.40 9.33
CA ARG A 72 0.43 -5.62 9.31
C ARG A 72 -0.37 -6.88 9.03
N GLN A 73 -1.58 -6.99 9.58
CA GLN A 73 -2.46 -8.12 9.30
C GLN A 73 -2.81 -8.18 7.80
N MET A 74 -3.17 -7.05 7.20
CA MET A 74 -3.45 -6.98 5.76
C MET A 74 -2.24 -7.38 4.90
N ILE A 75 -1.03 -6.96 5.28
CA ILE A 75 0.20 -7.38 4.57
C ILE A 75 0.40 -8.90 4.71
N ARG A 76 0.32 -9.45 5.93
CA ARG A 76 0.52 -10.88 6.20
C ARG A 76 -0.53 -11.77 5.53
N ASN A 77 -1.75 -11.27 5.39
CA ASN A 77 -2.84 -11.96 4.68
C ASN A 77 -2.70 -11.92 3.15
N GLY A 78 -1.72 -11.17 2.62
CA GLY A 78 -1.57 -10.97 1.17
C GLY A 78 -2.66 -10.07 0.57
N GLU A 79 -3.25 -9.18 1.38
CA GLU A 79 -4.18 -8.16 0.95
C GLU A 79 -3.47 -6.88 0.49
N ILE A 80 -2.19 -6.73 0.86
CA ILE A 80 -1.29 -5.64 0.44
C ILE A 80 -0.02 -6.28 -0.11
N ASP A 81 0.32 -5.93 -1.34
CA ASP A 81 1.53 -6.37 -2.04
C ASP A 81 2.63 -5.29 -2.04
N GLU A 82 2.24 -4.02 -1.93
CA GLU A 82 3.14 -2.85 -1.93
C GLU A 82 2.70 -1.79 -0.92
N VAL A 83 3.68 -1.08 -0.37
CA VAL A 83 3.48 0.10 0.47
C VAL A 83 4.15 1.30 -0.19
N TRP A 84 3.37 2.33 -0.51
CA TRP A 84 3.85 3.57 -1.11
C TRP A 84 3.94 4.65 -0.05
N LEU A 85 5.15 5.12 0.21
CA LEU A 85 5.43 6.24 1.10
C LEU A 85 5.22 7.53 0.32
N THR A 86 4.11 8.23 0.59
CA THR A 86 3.78 9.50 -0.07
C THR A 86 4.02 10.71 0.82
N LEU A 87 4.87 10.54 1.82
CA LEU A 87 5.29 11.59 2.74
C LEU A 87 6.38 12.45 2.11
N PRO A 88 6.36 13.79 2.31
CA PRO A 88 7.46 14.63 1.88
C PRO A 88 8.77 14.19 2.52
N MET A 89 9.90 14.33 1.81
CA MET A 89 11.22 13.94 2.32
C MET A 89 11.62 14.71 3.60
N SER A 90 11.03 15.89 3.83
CA SER A 90 11.18 16.65 5.08
C SER A 90 10.60 15.94 6.31
N HIS A 91 9.78 14.91 6.13
CA HIS A 91 9.21 14.08 7.21
C HIS A 91 10.07 12.84 7.48
N GLU A 92 11.39 13.00 7.46
CA GLU A 92 12.37 11.91 7.58
C GLU A 92 12.12 11.01 8.79
N TRP A 93 11.82 11.58 9.96
CA TRP A 93 11.53 10.80 11.17
C TRP A 93 10.33 9.85 10.98
N ARG A 94 9.28 10.28 10.27
CA ARG A 94 8.10 9.45 10.00
C ARG A 94 8.45 8.34 9.01
N ILE A 95 9.17 8.67 7.95
CA ILE A 95 9.66 7.67 6.97
C ILE A 95 10.48 6.59 7.68
N GLN A 96 11.45 6.98 8.51
CA GLN A 96 12.30 6.07 9.28
C GLN A 96 11.50 5.22 10.27
N ARG A 97 10.47 5.79 10.90
CA ARG A 97 9.55 5.03 11.76
C ARG A 97 8.82 3.98 10.94
N ILE A 98 8.18 4.35 9.83
CA ILE A 98 7.41 3.43 8.99
C ILE A 98 8.29 2.29 8.45
N VAL A 99 9.48 2.60 7.93
CA VAL A 99 10.43 1.59 7.45
C VAL A 99 10.81 0.62 8.56
N ARG A 100 11.04 1.11 9.77
CA ARG A 100 11.34 0.26 10.93
C ARG A 100 10.15 -0.59 11.37
N GLU A 101 8.93 -0.07 11.34
CA GLU A 101 7.73 -0.84 11.69
C GLU A 101 7.42 -1.94 10.66
N LEU A 102 7.77 -1.73 9.38
CA LEU A 102 7.52 -2.68 8.30
C LEU A 102 8.72 -3.57 7.96
N ARG A 103 9.85 -3.41 8.64
CA ARG A 103 11.11 -4.12 8.33
C ARG A 103 11.01 -5.64 8.37
N ASP A 104 10.14 -6.16 9.22
CA ASP A 104 9.93 -7.60 9.43
C ASP A 104 8.75 -8.12 8.59
N GLU A 105 8.14 -7.27 7.76
CA GLU A 105 7.03 -7.61 6.87
C GLU A 105 7.54 -7.78 5.44
N PHE A 106 7.01 -8.79 4.73
CA PHE A 106 7.39 -9.07 3.33
C PHE A 106 6.59 -8.18 2.35
N VAL A 107 6.92 -6.88 2.31
CA VAL A 107 6.25 -5.90 1.44
C VAL A 107 7.25 -5.05 0.66
N GLU A 108 6.93 -4.70 -0.60
CA GLU A 108 7.75 -3.79 -1.38
C GLU A 108 7.46 -2.33 -0.98
N LEU A 109 8.53 -1.59 -0.62
CA LEU A 109 8.45 -0.18 -0.23
C LEU A 109 8.84 0.71 -1.41
N ARG A 110 7.97 1.67 -1.76
CA ARG A 110 8.22 2.66 -2.81
C ARG A 110 8.15 4.07 -2.25
N LEU A 111 9.14 4.90 -2.57
CA LEU A 111 9.10 6.35 -2.35
C LEU A 111 8.41 7.00 -3.55
N GLY A 112 7.30 7.70 -3.30
CA GLY A 112 6.48 8.38 -4.31
C GLY A 112 6.80 9.86 -4.48
#